data_AF-A0A1C5EK13-F1
#
_entry.id   AF-A0A1C5EK13-F1
#
_cell.length_a   1.000
_cell.length_b   1.000
_cell.length_c   1.000
_cell.angle_alpha   90.00
_cell.angle_beta   90.00
_cell.angle_gamma   90.00
#
_symmetry.space_group_name_H-M   'P 1'
#
loop_
_entity.id
_entity.type
_entity.pdbx_description
1 polymer ?
#
loop_
_entity_poly.entity_id
_entity_poly.type
_entity_poly.pdbx_seq_one_letter_code
_entity_poly.pdbx_strand_id
1 'polypeptide(L)'
;MYRISSLTVLGTPDDAVPYARRVEPAQLANTERVARYLTDTARMWHQLGDGRRTFSALRSIEHTAPKEVHLPAIRTLTADLLYTPGSLPGRREFAVRTGAVAA
;
A
#
# COMPACT_ATOMS: atom_id res chain seq x y z
N MET A 1 6.55 -13.15 -1.95
CA MET A 1 5.88 -12.05 -1.22
C MET A 1 6.28 -11.97 0.23
N TYR A 2 6.42 -13.10 0.96
CA TYR A 2 6.82 -13.09 2.37
C TYR A 2 8.07 -12.25 2.66
N ARG A 3 9.07 -12.19 1.77
CA ARG A 3 10.28 -11.39 1.99
C ARG A 3 10.01 -9.90 2.24
N ILE A 4 9.10 -9.25 1.50
CA ILE A 4 8.79 -7.83 1.70
C ILE A 4 8.18 -7.64 3.09
N SER A 5 7.17 -8.44 3.40
CA SER A 5 6.49 -8.40 4.70
C SER A 5 7.45 -8.70 5.86
N SER A 6 8.27 -9.75 5.75
CA SER A 6 9.26 -10.14 6.76
C SER A 6 10.28 -9.04 7.02
N LEU A 7 10.90 -8.47 5.99
CA LEU A 7 11.90 -7.41 6.14
C LEU A 7 11.28 -6.12 6.71
N THR A 8 10.05 -5.81 6.32
CA THR A 8 9.28 -4.67 6.87
C THR A 8 8.95 -4.89 8.36
N VAL A 9 8.60 -6.11 8.77
CA VAL A 9 8.34 -6.45 10.18
C VAL A 9 9.63 -6.48 11.01
N LEU A 10 10.75 -6.89 10.41
CA LEU A 10 12.07 -6.91 11.05
C LEU A 10 12.70 -5.51 11.20
N GLY A 11 12.04 -4.45 10.70
CA GLY A 11 12.54 -3.08 10.79
C GLY A 11 13.63 -2.73 9.77
N THR A 12 13.80 -3.55 8.73
CA THR A 12 14.72 -3.33 7.60
C THR A 12 13.96 -3.20 6.28
N PRO A 13 13.01 -2.25 6.15
CA PRO A 13 12.16 -2.13 4.95
C PRO A 13 12.92 -1.69 3.70
N ASP A 14 14.09 -1.09 3.84
CA ASP A 14 15.00 -0.72 2.74
C ASP A 14 15.53 -1.97 2.00
N ASP A 15 15.85 -3.04 2.73
CA ASP A 15 16.24 -4.32 2.15
C ASP A 15 15.12 -4.97 1.32
N ALA A 16 13.87 -4.58 1.53
CA ALA A 16 12.73 -5.08 0.78
C ALA A 16 12.58 -4.41 -0.61
N VAL A 17 13.20 -3.25 -0.84
CA VAL A 17 13.03 -2.46 -2.07
C VAL A 17 13.43 -3.23 -3.34
N PRO A 18 14.57 -3.96 -3.40
CA PRO A 18 14.93 -4.74 -4.58
C PRO A 18 13.91 -5.83 -4.91
N TYR A 19 13.26 -6.41 -3.88
CA TYR A 19 12.22 -7.42 -4.08
C TYR A 19 10.92 -6.79 -4.58
N ALA A 20 10.54 -5.62 -4.05
CA ALA A 20 9.37 -4.89 -4.53
C ALA A 20 9.53 -4.54 -6.03
N ARG A 21 10.69 -4.06 -6.47
CA ARG A 21 10.92 -3.65 -7.87
C ARG A 21 10.94 -4.80 -8.89
N ARG A 22 11.12 -6.04 -8.45
CA ARG A 22 11.21 -7.21 -9.34
C ARG A 22 9.87 -7.87 -9.65
N VAL A 23 8.83 -7.56 -8.87
CA VAL A 23 7.52 -8.19 -9.03
C VAL A 23 6.67 -7.33 -9.96
N GLU A 24 6.15 -7.96 -11.01
CA GLU A 24 5.11 -7.37 -11.84
C GLU A 24 3.73 -7.79 -11.31
N PRO A 25 2.90 -6.87 -10.80
CA PRO A 25 1.61 -7.24 -10.20
C PRO A 25 0.67 -7.94 -11.18
N ALA A 26 0.71 -7.55 -12.46
CA ALA A 26 -0.12 -8.14 -13.51
C ALA A 26 0.15 -9.63 -13.76
N GLN A 27 1.34 -10.13 -13.38
CA GLN A 27 1.71 -11.54 -13.54
C GLN A 27 1.32 -12.41 -12.32
N LEU A 28 0.69 -11.83 -11.30
CA LEU A 28 0.27 -12.58 -10.11
C LEU A 28 -1.01 -13.37 -10.40
N ALA A 29 -1.10 -14.57 -9.81
CA ALA A 29 -2.12 -15.56 -10.14
C ALA A 29 -3.58 -15.12 -9.89
N ASN A 30 -3.82 -14.19 -8.95
CA ASN A 30 -5.17 -13.69 -8.64
C ASN A 30 -5.13 -12.31 -7.97
N THR A 31 -6.30 -11.67 -7.90
CA THR A 31 -6.49 -10.34 -7.31
C THR A 31 -6.12 -10.26 -5.83
N GLU A 32 -6.34 -11.34 -5.06
CA GLU A 32 -5.96 -11.41 -3.64
C GLU A 32 -4.43 -11.30 -3.47
N ARG A 33 -3.66 -12.03 -4.28
CA ARG A 33 -2.20 -11.96 -4.29
C ARG A 33 -1.69 -10.59 -4.74
N VAL A 34 -2.35 -9.98 -5.73
CA VAL A 34 -2.04 -8.60 -6.15
C VAL A 34 -2.27 -7.63 -4.98
N ALA A 35 -3.43 -7.67 -4.34
CA ALA A 35 -3.75 -6.82 -3.20
C ALA A 35 -2.77 -7.03 -2.03
N ARG A 36 -2.42 -8.29 -1.73
CA ARG A 36 -1.42 -8.61 -0.71
C ARG A 36 -0.06 -7.98 -1.01
N TYR A 37 0.46 -8.19 -2.23
CA TYR A 37 1.74 -7.63 -2.64
C TYR A 37 1.76 -6.11 -2.57
N LEU A 38 0.72 -5.45 -3.09
CA LEU A 38 0.62 -3.99 -3.08
C LEU A 38 0.48 -3.46 -1.66
N THR A 39 -0.22 -4.17 -0.77
CA THR A 39 -0.34 -3.81 0.65
C THR A 39 1.01 -3.93 1.38
N ASP A 40 1.74 -5.03 1.17
CA ASP A 40 3.09 -5.21 1.75
C ASP A 40 4.05 -4.13 1.24
N THR A 41 3.97 -3.80 -0.06
CA THR A 41 4.76 -2.74 -0.69
C THR A 41 4.39 -1.35 -0.16
N ALA A 42 3.09 -1.08 0.04
CA ALA A 42 2.62 0.17 0.64
C ALA A 42 3.15 0.33 2.07
N ARG A 43 3.08 -0.72 2.89
CA ARG A 43 3.60 -0.70 4.27
C ARG A 43 5.12 -0.44 4.30
N MET A 44 5.87 -1.08 3.42
CA MET A 44 7.31 -0.86 3.28
C MET A 44 7.61 0.61 2.96
N TRP A 45 6.94 1.20 1.95
CA TRP A 45 7.14 2.62 1.62
C TRP A 45 6.73 3.56 2.75
N HIS A 46 5.67 3.22 3.49
CA HIS A 46 5.20 4.00 4.61
C HIS A 46 6.25 4.07 5.73
N GLN A 47 6.86 2.93 6.07
CA GLN A 47 7.95 2.89 7.05
C GLN A 47 9.21 3.65 6.60
N LEU A 48 9.47 3.69 5.29
CA LEU A 48 10.55 4.48 4.70
C LEU A 48 10.22 5.99 4.62
N GLY A 49 9.03 6.42 5.04
CA GLY A 49 8.57 7.81 4.97
C GLY A 49 8.19 8.28 3.56
N ASP A 50 8.07 7.37 2.59
CA ASP A 50 7.69 7.71 1.21
C ASP A 50 6.17 7.66 1.03
N GLY A 51 5.50 8.73 1.47
CA GLY A 51 4.04 8.87 1.35
C GLY A 51 3.53 8.83 -0.09
N ARG A 52 4.34 9.29 -1.06
CA ARG A 52 3.96 9.26 -2.49
C ARG A 52 3.90 7.84 -3.03
N ARG A 53 4.94 7.04 -2.80
CA ARG A 53 4.97 5.64 -3.25
C ARG A 53 3.98 4.77 -2.47
N THR A 54 3.79 5.06 -1.18
CA THR A 54 2.74 4.43 -0.37
C THR A 54 1.37 4.66 -1.01
N PHE A 55 1.02 5.91 -1.29
CA PHE A 55 -0.26 6.25 -1.88
C PHE A 55 -0.44 5.66 -3.29
N SER A 56 0.61 5.67 -4.11
CA SER A 56 0.60 5.03 -5.44
C SER A 56 0.32 3.53 -5.37
N ALA A 57 0.89 2.82 -4.40
CA ALA A 57 0.65 1.39 -4.21
C ALA A 57 -0.81 1.12 -3.79
N LEU A 58 -1.37 1.92 -2.87
CA LEU A 58 -2.76 1.80 -2.44
C LEU A 58 -3.75 2.10 -3.58
N ARG A 59 -3.50 3.13 -4.39
CA ARG A 59 -4.31 3.42 -5.59
C ARG A 59 -4.26 2.30 -6.63
N SER A 60 -3.14 1.60 -6.72
CA SER A 60 -3.02 0.45 -7.62
C SER A 60 -3.96 -0.69 -7.20
N ILE A 61 -4.16 -0.90 -5.88
CA ILE A 61 -5.11 -1.90 -5.36
C ILE A 61 -6.52 -1.58 -5.81
N GLU A 62 -6.94 -0.32 -5.70
CA GLU A 62 -8.26 0.13 -6.14
C GLU A 62 -8.51 -0.18 -7.63
N HIS A 63 -7.47 -0.04 -8.47
CA HIS A 63 -7.59 -0.32 -9.90
C HIS A 63 -7.59 -1.82 -10.23
N THR A 64 -6.72 -2.61 -9.58
CA THR A 64 -6.49 -4.02 -9.94
C THR A 64 -7.33 -5.00 -9.14
N ALA A 65 -7.74 -4.64 -7.93
CA ALA A 65 -8.43 -5.49 -6.97
C ALA A 65 -9.46 -4.67 -6.15
N PRO A 66 -10.49 -4.09 -6.80
CA PRO A 66 -11.40 -3.15 -6.15
C PRO A 66 -12.14 -3.75 -4.95
N LYS A 67 -12.42 -5.05 -4.95
CA LYS A 67 -13.05 -5.76 -3.82
C LYS A 67 -12.17 -5.78 -2.57
N GLU A 68 -10.85 -5.69 -2.74
CA GLU A 68 -9.87 -5.76 -1.65
C GLU A 68 -9.60 -4.38 -1.03
N VAL A 69 -10.03 -3.28 -1.66
CA VAL A 69 -9.69 -1.91 -1.20
C VAL A 69 -10.23 -1.57 0.20
N HIS A 70 -11.24 -2.32 0.65
CA HIS A 70 -11.90 -2.14 1.95
C HIS A 70 -11.25 -2.95 3.08
N LEU A 71 -10.18 -3.71 2.79
CA LEU A 71 -9.49 -4.47 3.81
C LEU A 71 -8.97 -3.56 4.94
N PRO A 72 -9.05 -4.00 6.22
CA PRO A 72 -8.64 -3.19 7.36
C PRO A 72 -7.22 -2.61 7.24
N ALA A 73 -6.28 -3.41 6.74
CA ALA A 73 -4.88 -2.97 6.57
C ALA A 73 -4.73 -1.78 5.61
N ILE A 74 -5.55 -1.71 4.55
CA ILE A 74 -5.53 -0.61 3.59
C ILE A 74 -6.14 0.64 4.23
N ARG A 75 -7.23 0.49 4.98
CA ARG A 75 -7.87 1.60 5.70
C ARG A 75 -6.91 2.23 6.71
N THR A 76 -6.22 1.41 7.51
CA THR A 76 -5.22 1.90 8.47
C THR A 76 -4.11 2.68 7.77
N LEU A 77 -3.47 2.09 6.76
CA LEU A 77 -2.40 2.79 6.00
C LEU A 77 -2.90 4.08 5.34
N THR A 78 -4.14 4.08 4.85
CA THR A 78 -4.74 5.27 4.23
C THR A 78 -5.01 6.37 5.26
N ALA A 79 -5.46 6.00 6.47
CA ALA A 79 -5.63 6.94 7.57
C ALA A 79 -4.27 7.53 8.00
N ASP A 80 -3.24 6.70 8.13
CA ASP A 80 -1.88 7.15 8.49
C ASP A 80 -1.31 8.14 7.46
N LEU A 81 -1.58 7.91 6.17
CA LEU A 81 -1.20 8.82 5.08
C LEU A 81 -1.85 10.22 5.18
N LEU A 82 -2.98 10.36 5.86
CA LEU A 82 -3.59 11.68 6.06
C LEU A 82 -2.74 12.56 6.97
N TYR A 83 -1.97 11.95 7.87
CA TYR A 83 -1.09 12.62 8.83
C TYR A 83 0.36 12.73 8.34
N THR A 84 0.70 12.09 7.21
CA THR A 84 2.04 12.18 6.62
C THR A 84 2.29 13.59 6.06
N PRO A 85 3.45 14.21 6.35
CA PRO A 85 3.79 15.53 5.83
C PRO A 85 3.88 15.55 4.30
N GLY A 86 3.51 16.68 3.70
CA GLY A 86 3.54 16.92 2.27
C GLY A 86 2.17 16.88 1.59
N SER A 87 2.08 17.49 0.41
CA SER A 87 0.86 17.48 -0.40
C SER A 87 0.79 16.19 -1.21
N LEU A 88 -0.28 15.42 -1.01
CA LEU A 88 -0.64 14.24 -1.78
C LEU A 88 -2.06 14.48 -2.33
N PRO A 89 -2.18 15.00 -3.55
CA PRO A 89 -3.48 15.25 -4.17
C PRO A 89 -4.32 13.97 -4.20
N GLY A 90 -5.60 14.07 -3.86
CA GLY A 90 -6.52 12.93 -3.90
C GLY A 90 -6.52 12.02 -2.67
N ARG A 91 -5.66 12.26 -1.66
CA ARG A 91 -5.55 11.36 -0.49
C ARG A 91 -6.81 11.35 0.38
N ARG A 92 -7.50 12.49 0.51
CA ARG A 92 -8.72 12.60 1.34
C ARG A 92 -9.89 11.91 0.63
N GLU A 93 -10.05 12.15 -0.66
CA GLU A 93 -11.05 11.53 -1.51
C GLU A 93 -10.84 10.01 -1.57
N PHE A 94 -9.59 9.56 -1.63
CA PHE A 94 -9.26 8.14 -1.48
C PHE A 94 -9.64 7.61 -0.11
N ALA A 95 -9.30 8.31 0.98
CA ALA A 95 -9.64 7.89 2.34
C ALA A 95 -11.15 7.73 2.57
N VAL A 96 -11.98 8.61 2.00
CA VAL A 96 -13.44 8.48 2.04
C VAL A 96 -13.88 7.23 1.27
N ARG A 97 -13.40 7.03 0.03
CA ARG A 97 -13.79 5.87 -0.81
C ARG A 97 -13.37 4.52 -0.21
N THR A 98 -12.22 4.45 0.42
CA THR A 98 -11.75 3.20 1.07
C THR A 98 -12.45 2.94 2.41
N GLY A 99 -13.14 3.94 2.98
CA GLY A 99 -13.74 3.89 4.31
C GLY A 99 -12.70 4.03 5.43
N ALA A 100 -11.60 4.72 5.17
CA ALA A 100 -10.59 5.06 6.17
C ALA A 100 -11.03 6.25 7.05
N VAL A 101 -11.87 7.13 6.50
CA VAL A 101 -12.56 8.19 7.23
C VAL A 101 -14.03 8.22 6.80
N ALA A 102 -14.89 8.77 7.67
CA ALA A 102 -16.26 9.08 7.29
C ALA A 102 -16.27 10.17 6.19
N ALA A 103 -17.27 10.09 5.31
CA ALA A 103 -17.53 11.09 4.26
C ALA A 103 -17.99 12.43 4.86
#